data_AF-A0AAV3UKZ0-F1
#
_entry.id   AF-A0AAV3UKZ0-F1
#
_cell.length_a   1.000
_cell.length_b   1.000
_cell.length_c   1.000
_cell.angle_alpha   90.00
_cell.angle_beta   90.00
_cell.angle_gamma   90.00
#
_symmetry.space_group_name_H-M   'P 1'
#
loop_
_entity.id
_entity.type
_entity.pdbx_description
1 polymer ?
#
loop_
_entity_poly.entity_id
_entity_poly.type
_entity_poly.pdbx_seq_one_letter_code
_entity_poly.pdbx_strand_id
1 'polypeptide(L)'
;MSETESKMVEKEPVEIDATDGSKTASNAAEGDTTETDSETESKPQTAEIDRSPARVSQLLAIIAASVAFGTSAFFGTVGSVGGALGLALVALGVVRGSRRAVTIGSFSLLVGVLDGGVAAAPAELLIPGTMATVLAWDFGEQAINVGEQLGREADTQTLEIMHAAASTVIAISAGGVGYAMYLLGSGGQPMTALVFLLIAALALTSALRA
;
A
#
# COMPACT_ATOMS: atom_id res chain seq x y z
N MET A 1 1.01 63.15 38.20
CA MET A 1 1.30 64.29 37.31
C MET A 1 0.86 63.87 35.92
N SER A 2 -0.16 64.57 35.39
CA SER A 2 -0.76 64.57 34.04
C SER A 2 -1.03 63.25 33.30
N GLU A 3 -2.27 62.89 32.96
CA GLU A 3 -3.30 63.54 32.12
C GLU A 3 -3.32 63.03 30.66
N THR A 4 -4.55 62.69 30.22
CA THR A 4 -5.19 62.96 28.90
C THR A 4 -4.68 62.21 27.65
N GLU A 5 -5.49 61.77 26.67
CA GLU A 5 -6.91 61.91 26.26
C GLU A 5 -7.15 60.79 25.21
N SER A 6 -8.27 60.04 25.21
CA SER A 6 -9.61 60.34 24.65
C SER A 6 -9.74 60.34 23.11
N LYS A 7 -10.46 59.33 22.59
CA LYS A 7 -11.43 59.32 21.48
C LYS A 7 -11.94 57.89 21.35
N MET A 8 -13.11 57.47 21.84
CA MET A 8 -14.48 57.98 21.63
C MET A 8 -14.85 58.04 20.14
N VAL A 9 -15.47 56.96 19.64
CA VAL A 9 -16.49 57.05 18.59
C VAL A 9 -17.67 56.19 19.05
N GLU A 10 -18.78 56.89 19.15
CA GLU A 10 -20.07 56.53 19.71
C GLU A 10 -21.03 56.11 18.59
N LYS A 11 -22.03 55.33 19.01
CA LYS A 11 -23.28 54.90 18.38
C LYS A 11 -23.82 55.72 17.19
N GLU A 12 -24.54 55.05 16.28
CA GLU A 12 -26.02 55.10 16.28
C GLU A 12 -26.71 54.00 15.44
N PRO A 13 -27.96 53.61 15.79
CA PRO A 13 -28.80 52.61 15.13
C PRO A 13 -29.98 53.23 14.34
N VAL A 14 -30.38 52.68 13.20
CA VAL A 14 -31.60 53.06 12.44
C VAL A 14 -31.89 51.91 11.44
N GLU A 15 -33.08 51.48 11.06
CA GLU A 15 -34.45 51.51 11.55
C GLU A 15 -35.22 50.56 10.59
N ILE A 16 -36.17 49.87 11.19
CA ILE A 16 -37.27 49.02 10.71
C ILE A 16 -37.86 49.39 9.33
N ASP A 17 -38.20 48.40 8.50
CA ASP A 17 -39.41 48.47 7.68
C ASP A 17 -40.21 47.16 7.77
N ALA A 18 -41.50 47.35 8.00
CA ALA A 18 -42.53 46.36 8.24
C ALA A 18 -43.68 46.68 7.28
N THR A 19 -43.88 45.85 6.28
CA THR A 19 -45.14 45.64 5.53
C THR A 19 -44.97 44.28 4.85
N ASP A 20 -45.79 43.25 5.05
CA ASP A 20 -47.20 43.09 4.70
C ASP A 20 -47.57 41.68 5.22
N GLY A 21 -48.58 41.40 6.04
CA GLY A 21 -49.96 41.85 5.94
C GLY A 21 -50.81 40.79 5.22
N SER A 22 -51.65 40.07 5.98
CA SER A 22 -52.88 39.39 5.53
C SER A 22 -52.80 37.94 4.99
N LYS A 23 -53.12 36.96 5.85
CA LYS A 23 -54.49 36.43 5.96
C LYS A 23 -54.64 35.40 7.09
N THR A 24 -55.36 35.80 8.11
CA THR A 24 -55.99 34.95 9.13
C THR A 24 -57.30 34.41 8.57
N ALA A 25 -57.57 33.11 8.66
CA ALA A 25 -58.83 32.54 9.14
C ALA A 25 -58.91 31.01 8.95
N SER A 26 -59.07 30.33 10.08
CA SER A 26 -60.11 29.32 10.31
C SER A 26 -60.18 28.09 9.41
N ASN A 27 -59.73 26.95 9.92
CA ASN A 27 -60.66 25.83 10.11
C ASN A 27 -60.16 24.85 11.18
N ALA A 28 -60.91 24.79 12.28
CA ALA A 28 -60.92 23.65 13.18
C ALA A 28 -61.97 22.66 12.66
N ALA A 29 -61.56 21.45 12.32
CA ALA A 29 -62.41 20.26 12.27
C ALA A 29 -61.54 19.02 12.20
N GLU A 30 -61.66 18.17 13.23
CA GLU A 30 -61.61 16.71 13.24
C GLU A 30 -60.83 15.98 12.12
N GLY A 31 -59.83 15.21 12.54
CA GLY A 31 -59.14 14.25 11.70
C GLY A 31 -58.21 13.36 12.50
N ASP A 32 -58.82 12.43 13.24
CA ASP A 32 -58.23 11.16 13.70
C ASP A 32 -57.08 10.69 12.80
N THR A 33 -55.84 10.78 13.30
CA THR A 33 -54.76 9.88 12.89
C THR A 33 -53.83 9.66 14.07
N THR A 34 -53.77 8.39 14.45
CA THR A 34 -52.77 7.82 15.32
C THR A 34 -51.42 7.93 14.61
N GLU A 35 -50.66 9.01 14.86
CA GLU A 35 -49.25 9.05 14.52
C GLU A 35 -48.48 8.42 15.68
N THR A 36 -48.24 7.11 15.50
CA THR A 36 -47.21 6.32 16.15
C THR A 36 -45.92 7.14 16.24
N ASP A 37 -45.51 7.46 17.46
CA ASP A 37 -44.14 7.87 17.81
C ASP A 37 -43.20 6.76 17.35
N SER A 38 -42.81 6.86 16.08
CA SER A 38 -41.72 6.08 15.52
C SER A 38 -40.46 6.77 16.00
N GLU A 39 -40.06 6.45 17.23
CA GLU A 39 -38.68 6.58 17.66
C GLU A 39 -37.83 5.98 16.54
N THR A 40 -37.29 6.84 15.68
CA THR A 40 -36.23 6.48 14.76
C THR A 40 -35.03 6.27 15.64
N GLU A 41 -34.97 5.08 16.22
CA GLU A 41 -33.83 4.52 16.91
C GLU A 41 -32.69 4.61 15.89
N SER A 42 -31.93 5.69 15.98
CA SER A 42 -30.68 5.90 15.26
C SER A 42 -29.72 4.84 15.78
N LYS A 43 -29.86 3.61 15.27
CA LYS A 43 -28.86 2.56 15.43
C LYS A 43 -27.52 3.19 15.09
N PRO A 44 -26.52 3.11 15.98
CA PRO A 44 -25.20 3.61 15.67
C PRO A 44 -24.77 2.90 14.39
N GLN A 45 -24.65 3.65 13.29
CA GLN A 45 -24.01 3.16 12.08
C GLN A 45 -22.53 3.01 12.43
N THR A 46 -22.18 1.90 13.08
CA THR A 46 -20.83 1.38 13.00
C THR A 46 -20.66 0.99 11.54
N ALA A 47 -20.20 1.94 10.72
CA ALA A 47 -19.81 1.68 9.34
C ALA A 47 -18.90 0.45 9.37
N GLU A 48 -19.40 -0.67 8.84
CA GLU A 48 -18.68 -1.93 8.84
C GLU A 48 -17.49 -1.75 7.88
N ILE A 49 -16.30 -1.61 8.47
CA ILE A 49 -15.06 -1.38 7.72
C ILE A 49 -14.81 -2.63 6.86
N ASP A 50 -14.87 -2.49 5.53
CA ASP A 50 -14.53 -3.57 4.59
C ASP A 50 -13.04 -3.88 4.69
N ARG A 51 -12.68 -4.96 5.41
CA ARG A 51 -11.28 -5.36 5.67
C ARG A 51 -10.56 -6.03 4.49
N SER A 52 -11.05 -5.84 3.28
CA SER A 52 -10.45 -6.45 2.10
C SER A 52 -9.19 -5.70 1.63
N PRO A 53 -8.25 -6.39 0.95
CA PRO A 53 -6.95 -5.82 0.59
C PRO A 53 -7.04 -4.56 -0.29
N ALA A 54 -6.04 -3.69 -0.13
CA ALA A 54 -5.92 -2.44 -0.89
C ALA A 54 -5.64 -2.67 -2.38
N ARG A 55 -6.40 -2.01 -3.26
CA ARG A 55 -6.40 -2.32 -4.70
C ARG A 55 -5.11 -1.95 -5.41
N VAL A 56 -4.46 -0.84 -5.03
CA VAL A 56 -3.24 -0.34 -5.68
C VAL A 56 -2.09 -1.29 -5.38
N SER A 57 -1.84 -1.55 -4.09
CA SER A 57 -0.82 -2.51 -3.66
C SER A 57 -1.07 -3.92 -4.22
N GLN A 58 -2.34 -4.37 -4.31
CA GLN A 58 -2.68 -5.65 -4.92
C GLN A 58 -2.31 -5.72 -6.41
N LEU A 59 -2.62 -4.68 -7.18
CA LEU A 59 -2.25 -4.63 -8.61
C LEU A 59 -0.73 -4.61 -8.79
N LEU A 60 -0.03 -3.79 -8.00
CA LEU A 60 1.43 -3.71 -8.04
C LEU A 60 2.07 -5.06 -7.70
N ALA A 61 1.55 -5.79 -6.69
CA ALA A 61 2.03 -7.12 -6.34
C ALA A 61 1.88 -8.12 -7.50
N ILE A 62 0.72 -8.13 -8.16
CA ILE A 62 0.45 -9.03 -9.30
C ILE A 62 1.34 -8.67 -10.50
N ILE A 63 1.53 -7.38 -10.78
CA ILE A 63 2.42 -6.92 -11.85
C ILE A 63 3.86 -7.36 -11.58
N ALA A 64 4.37 -7.12 -10.37
CA ALA A 64 5.71 -7.52 -9.97
C ALA A 64 5.89 -9.05 -10.02
N ALA A 65 4.91 -9.81 -9.55
CA ALA A 65 4.93 -11.28 -9.64
C ALA A 65 4.94 -11.77 -11.09
N SER A 66 4.22 -11.08 -11.99
CA SER A 66 4.19 -11.41 -13.42
C SER A 66 5.53 -11.15 -14.09
N VAL A 67 6.22 -10.06 -13.74
CA VAL A 67 7.58 -9.76 -14.21
C VAL A 67 8.56 -10.84 -13.72
N ALA A 68 8.50 -11.20 -12.44
CA ALA A 68 9.34 -12.26 -11.87
C ALA A 68 9.12 -13.59 -12.61
N PHE A 69 7.87 -14.01 -12.80
CA PHE A 69 7.54 -15.20 -13.57
C PHE A 69 8.08 -15.13 -15.00
N GLY A 70 7.89 -14.00 -15.68
CA GLY A 70 8.38 -13.76 -17.04
C GLY A 70 9.88 -14.02 -17.16
N THR A 71 10.69 -13.51 -16.20
CA THR A 71 12.14 -13.75 -16.21
C THR A 71 12.51 -15.23 -16.04
N SER A 72 11.80 -15.96 -15.16
CA SER A 72 12.01 -17.39 -14.92
C SER A 72 11.63 -18.26 -16.13
N ALA A 73 10.54 -17.91 -16.82
CA ALA A 73 9.98 -18.71 -17.89
C ALA A 73 10.88 -18.85 -19.13
N PHE A 74 11.87 -17.96 -19.31
CA PHE A 74 12.77 -17.98 -20.47
C PHE A 74 13.82 -19.10 -20.43
N PHE A 75 14.16 -19.66 -19.26
CA PHE A 75 15.38 -20.46 -19.10
C PHE A 75 15.16 -21.92 -18.65
N GLY A 76 13.91 -22.36 -18.45
CA GLY A 76 13.66 -23.77 -18.13
C GLY A 76 12.20 -24.15 -17.90
N THR A 77 11.90 -25.44 -18.12
CA THR A 77 10.59 -26.05 -17.83
C THR A 77 10.34 -26.22 -16.33
N VAL A 78 11.39 -26.39 -15.52
CA VAL A 78 11.27 -26.55 -14.06
C VAL A 78 10.98 -25.20 -13.40
N GLY A 79 11.80 -24.19 -13.68
CA GLY A 79 11.58 -22.81 -13.23
C GLY A 79 10.24 -22.20 -13.67
N SER A 80 9.71 -22.57 -14.84
CA SER A 80 8.39 -22.10 -15.29
C SER A 80 7.24 -22.72 -14.50
N VAL A 81 7.29 -24.00 -14.13
CA VAL A 81 6.25 -24.60 -13.27
C VAL A 81 6.27 -23.97 -11.88
N GLY A 82 7.45 -23.85 -11.27
CA GLY A 82 7.62 -23.21 -9.95
C GLY A 82 7.23 -21.74 -9.95
N GLY A 83 7.57 -21.01 -11.02
CA GLY A 83 7.21 -19.62 -11.20
C GLY A 83 5.71 -19.41 -11.43
N ALA A 84 5.06 -20.27 -12.22
CA ALA A 84 3.61 -20.19 -12.45
C ALA A 84 2.82 -20.49 -11.16
N LEU A 85 3.25 -21.51 -10.40
CA LEU A 85 2.70 -21.79 -9.08
C LEU A 85 2.89 -20.63 -8.11
N GLY A 86 4.08 -20.03 -8.10
CA GLY A 86 4.38 -18.86 -7.28
C GLY A 86 3.49 -17.66 -7.61
N LEU A 87 3.34 -17.33 -8.90
CA LEU A 87 2.44 -16.27 -9.37
C LEU A 87 0.99 -16.54 -8.95
N ALA A 88 0.51 -17.77 -9.13
CA ALA A 88 -0.85 -18.14 -8.73
C ALA A 88 -1.06 -18.00 -7.22
N LEU A 89 -0.09 -18.44 -6.40
CA LEU A 89 -0.15 -18.32 -4.94
C LEU A 89 -0.10 -16.87 -4.46
N VAL A 90 0.73 -16.01 -5.07
CA VAL A 90 0.73 -14.57 -4.77
C VAL A 90 -0.61 -13.96 -5.13
N ALA A 91 -1.12 -14.20 -6.34
CA ALA A 91 -2.41 -13.67 -6.78
C ALA A 91 -3.56 -14.11 -5.87
N LEU A 92 -3.65 -15.41 -5.56
CA LEU A 92 -4.65 -15.98 -4.65
C LEU A 92 -4.48 -15.45 -3.21
N GLY A 93 -3.23 -15.32 -2.76
CA GLY A 93 -2.88 -14.85 -1.42
C GLY A 93 -3.31 -13.41 -1.20
N VAL A 94 -2.98 -12.51 -2.14
CA VAL A 94 -3.40 -11.12 -2.04
C VAL A 94 -4.93 -11.00 -2.15
N VAL A 95 -5.58 -11.69 -3.10
CA VAL A 95 -7.06 -11.65 -3.23
C VAL A 95 -7.77 -12.13 -1.97
N ARG A 96 -7.24 -13.16 -1.30
CA ARG A 96 -7.83 -13.74 -0.09
C ARG A 96 -7.35 -13.11 1.23
N GLY A 97 -6.43 -12.14 1.21
CA GLY A 97 -5.87 -11.59 2.43
C GLY A 97 -4.94 -12.55 3.19
N SER A 98 -4.33 -13.53 2.52
CA SER A 98 -3.50 -14.57 3.16
C SER A 98 -2.00 -14.29 3.03
N ARG A 99 -1.39 -13.75 4.09
CA ARG A 99 0.06 -13.48 4.19
C ARG A 99 0.92 -14.72 3.95
N ARG A 100 0.46 -15.88 4.45
CA ARG A 100 1.14 -17.17 4.24
C ARG A 100 1.19 -17.54 2.76
N ALA A 101 0.09 -17.36 2.02
CA ALA A 101 0.06 -17.68 0.60
C ALA A 101 0.96 -16.73 -0.23
N VAL A 102 0.98 -15.44 0.10
CA VAL A 102 1.90 -14.47 -0.53
C VAL A 102 3.35 -14.85 -0.28
N THR A 103 3.71 -15.16 0.98
CA THR A 103 5.10 -15.53 1.32
C THR A 103 5.53 -16.83 0.63
N ILE A 104 4.70 -17.88 0.65
CA ILE A 104 5.01 -19.15 -0.03
C ILE A 104 5.09 -18.95 -1.55
N GLY A 105 4.18 -18.14 -2.12
CA GLY A 105 4.17 -17.83 -3.54
C GLY A 105 5.42 -17.07 -3.99
N SER A 106 5.80 -16.02 -3.26
CA SER A 106 7.03 -15.26 -3.54
C SER A 106 8.29 -16.09 -3.35
N PHE A 107 8.33 -16.99 -2.37
CA PHE A 107 9.43 -17.94 -2.24
C PHE A 107 9.50 -18.90 -3.44
N SER A 108 8.36 -19.40 -3.92
CA SER A 108 8.31 -20.23 -5.13
C SER A 108 8.75 -19.47 -6.39
N LEU A 109 8.39 -18.19 -6.52
CA LEU A 109 8.90 -17.30 -7.58
C LEU A 109 10.42 -17.16 -7.51
N LEU A 110 10.96 -16.91 -6.31
CA LEU A 110 12.39 -16.77 -6.09
C LEU A 110 13.14 -18.04 -6.51
N VAL A 111 12.64 -19.21 -6.10
CA VAL A 111 13.21 -20.50 -6.51
C VAL A 111 13.21 -20.64 -8.03
N GLY A 112 12.13 -20.25 -8.70
CA GLY A 112 12.08 -20.26 -10.18
C GLY A 112 13.12 -19.35 -10.82
N VAL A 113 13.26 -18.11 -10.33
CA VAL A 113 14.30 -17.17 -10.81
C VAL A 113 15.70 -17.74 -10.59
N LEU A 114 15.97 -18.33 -9.42
CA LEU A 114 17.27 -18.91 -9.09
C LEU A 114 17.59 -20.19 -9.90
N ASP A 115 16.58 -20.99 -10.24
CA ASP A 115 16.71 -22.13 -11.16
C ASP A 115 17.24 -21.68 -12.53
N GLY A 116 16.80 -20.52 -13.01
CA GLY A 116 17.37 -19.88 -14.21
C GLY A 116 18.89 -19.65 -14.10
N GLY A 117 19.40 -19.33 -12.92
CA GLY A 117 20.84 -19.19 -12.68
C GLY A 117 21.60 -20.51 -12.80
N VAL A 118 20.99 -21.63 -12.39
CA VAL A 118 21.54 -22.98 -12.61
C VAL A 118 21.58 -23.32 -14.11
N ALA A 119 20.59 -22.83 -14.86
CA ALA A 119 20.54 -22.89 -16.32
C ALA A 119 21.44 -21.86 -17.03
N ALA A 120 22.35 -21.19 -16.30
CA ALA A 120 23.26 -20.17 -16.80
C ALA A 120 22.57 -18.97 -17.45
N ALA A 121 21.40 -18.57 -16.93
CA ALA A 121 20.75 -17.33 -17.32
C ALA A 121 21.66 -16.12 -17.06
N PRO A 122 21.62 -15.11 -17.96
CA PRO A 122 22.44 -13.92 -17.83
C PRO A 122 22.01 -13.09 -16.61
N ALA A 123 22.96 -12.39 -15.98
CA ALA A 123 22.71 -11.58 -14.79
C ALA A 123 21.68 -10.46 -15.06
N GLU A 124 21.64 -9.98 -16.31
CA GLU A 124 20.68 -8.99 -16.82
C GLU A 124 19.22 -9.44 -16.69
N LEU A 125 18.95 -10.74 -16.58
CA LEU A 125 17.62 -11.31 -16.36
C LEU A 125 17.38 -11.72 -14.91
N LEU A 126 18.40 -12.27 -14.24
CA LEU A 126 18.30 -12.73 -12.86
C LEU A 126 18.06 -11.58 -11.87
N ILE A 127 18.73 -10.43 -12.09
CA ILE A 127 18.63 -9.29 -11.18
C ILE A 127 17.23 -8.68 -11.20
N PRO A 128 16.64 -8.31 -12.37
CA PRO A 128 15.27 -7.83 -12.43
C PRO A 128 14.25 -8.85 -11.90
N GLY A 129 14.44 -10.14 -12.18
CA GLY A 129 13.55 -11.20 -11.68
C GLY A 129 13.54 -11.29 -10.16
N THR A 130 14.72 -11.19 -9.54
CA THR A 130 14.88 -11.20 -8.08
C THR A 130 14.25 -9.94 -7.46
N MET A 131 14.52 -8.77 -8.03
CA MET A 131 13.91 -7.51 -7.59
C MET A 131 12.39 -7.56 -7.67
N ALA A 132 11.84 -8.01 -8.81
CA ALA A 132 10.40 -8.14 -9.02
C ALA A 132 9.76 -9.11 -8.01
N THR A 133 10.47 -10.19 -7.64
CA THR A 133 10.01 -11.14 -6.61
C THR A 133 9.91 -10.47 -5.23
N VAL A 134 10.92 -9.71 -4.83
CA VAL A 134 10.92 -8.98 -3.55
C VAL A 134 9.80 -7.94 -3.52
N LEU A 135 9.63 -7.18 -4.61
CA LEU A 135 8.54 -6.19 -4.72
C LEU A 135 7.16 -6.85 -4.70
N ALA A 136 6.98 -8.01 -5.33
CA ALA A 136 5.73 -8.75 -5.29
C ALA A 136 5.36 -9.18 -3.86
N TRP A 137 6.35 -9.61 -3.08
CA TRP A 137 6.18 -9.94 -1.67
C TRP A 137 5.85 -8.70 -0.83
N ASP A 138 6.63 -7.63 -0.96
CA ASP A 138 6.47 -6.38 -0.20
C ASP A 138 5.09 -5.75 -0.44
N PHE A 139 4.72 -5.57 -1.72
CA PHE A 139 3.41 -5.01 -2.09
C PHE A 139 2.26 -5.93 -1.67
N GLY A 140 2.46 -7.24 -1.67
CA GLY A 140 1.47 -8.22 -1.22
C GLY A 140 1.23 -8.14 0.30
N GLU A 141 2.29 -8.08 1.10
CA GLU A 141 2.18 -7.87 2.56
C GLU A 141 1.56 -6.51 2.89
N GLN A 142 1.97 -5.45 2.18
CA GLN A 142 1.42 -4.11 2.36
C GLN A 142 -0.06 -4.05 2.00
N ALA A 143 -0.50 -4.69 0.92
CA ALA A 143 -1.91 -4.74 0.51
C ALA A 143 -2.79 -5.39 1.58
N ILE A 144 -2.31 -6.46 2.21
CA ILE A 144 -3.03 -7.17 3.27
C ILE A 144 -3.04 -6.34 4.55
N ASN A 145 -1.89 -5.77 4.94
CA ASN A 145 -1.76 -4.97 6.15
C ASN A 145 -2.63 -3.70 6.12
N VAL A 146 -2.64 -2.99 4.99
CA VAL A 146 -3.49 -1.80 4.80
C VAL A 146 -4.96 -2.18 4.80
N GLY A 147 -5.33 -3.28 4.11
CA GLY A 147 -6.71 -3.79 4.10
C GLY A 147 -7.22 -4.17 5.49
N GLU A 148 -6.40 -4.79 6.32
CA GLU A 148 -6.73 -5.17 7.70
C GLU A 148 -6.91 -3.95 8.62
N GLN A 149 -6.11 -2.89 8.44
CA GLN A 149 -6.05 -1.75 9.37
C GLN A 149 -6.97 -0.58 8.99
N LEU A 150 -7.14 -0.29 7.71
CA LEU A 150 -7.81 0.92 7.22
C LEU A 150 -9.08 0.60 6.42
N GLY A 151 -9.21 -0.65 5.97
CA GLY A 151 -10.30 -1.07 5.10
C GLY A 151 -10.14 -0.58 3.66
N ARG A 152 -10.77 -1.29 2.72
CA ARG A 152 -10.63 -1.12 1.27
C ARG A 152 -11.03 0.26 0.75
N GLU A 153 -11.86 0.99 1.49
CA GLU A 153 -12.43 2.29 1.07
C GLU A 153 -11.68 3.50 1.62
N ALA A 154 -10.69 3.33 2.48
CA ALA A 154 -9.87 4.43 2.96
C ALA A 154 -8.97 4.97 1.84
N ASP A 155 -9.00 6.30 1.63
CA ASP A 155 -8.17 6.97 0.64
C ASP A 155 -6.70 7.03 1.10
N THR A 156 -6.00 5.92 0.88
CA THR A 156 -4.60 5.70 1.28
C THR A 156 -3.67 5.63 0.07
N GLN A 157 -4.20 5.91 -1.12
CA GLN A 157 -3.50 5.73 -2.40
C GLN A 157 -2.17 6.49 -2.45
N THR A 158 -2.16 7.74 -1.98
CA THR A 158 -0.95 8.58 -2.00
C THR A 158 0.17 7.97 -1.15
N LEU A 159 -0.17 7.45 0.03
CA LEU A 159 0.80 6.86 0.95
C LEU A 159 1.27 5.49 0.46
N GLU A 160 0.36 4.68 -0.10
CA GLU A 160 0.70 3.41 -0.76
C GLU A 160 1.66 3.63 -1.93
N ILE A 161 1.40 4.61 -2.80
CA ILE A 161 2.26 4.92 -3.95
C ILE A 161 3.64 5.39 -3.48
N MET A 162 3.71 6.23 -2.45
CA MET A 162 5.00 6.72 -1.94
C MET A 162 5.83 5.59 -1.34
N HIS A 163 5.20 4.68 -0.59
CA HIS A 163 5.87 3.48 -0.07
C HIS A 163 6.34 2.58 -1.22
N ALA A 164 5.48 2.31 -2.20
CA ALA A 164 5.84 1.48 -3.34
C ALA A 164 6.99 2.07 -4.16
N ALA A 165 7.00 3.39 -4.35
CA ALA A 165 8.09 4.10 -5.01
C ALA A 165 9.40 3.97 -4.21
N ALA A 166 9.36 4.15 -2.88
CA ALA A 166 10.51 3.98 -2.02
C ALA A 166 11.06 2.55 -2.08
N SER A 167 10.20 1.53 -1.92
CA SER A 167 10.59 0.11 -2.04
C SER A 167 11.19 -0.19 -3.41
N THR A 168 10.64 0.37 -4.48
CA THR A 168 11.18 0.21 -5.85
C THR A 168 12.57 0.82 -6.00
N VAL A 169 12.79 2.04 -5.48
CA VAL A 169 14.11 2.69 -5.49
C VAL A 169 15.13 1.87 -4.70
N ILE A 170 14.74 1.34 -3.55
CA ILE A 170 15.59 0.46 -2.73
C ILE A 170 15.94 -0.82 -3.51
N ALA A 171 14.95 -1.46 -4.14
CA ALA A 171 15.18 -2.65 -4.94
C ALA A 171 16.13 -2.38 -6.12
N ILE A 172 15.94 -1.28 -6.84
CA ILE A 172 16.83 -0.86 -7.94
C ILE A 172 18.25 -0.60 -7.43
N SER A 173 18.39 0.12 -6.31
CA SER A 173 19.69 0.42 -5.72
C SER A 173 20.42 -0.85 -5.30
N ALA A 174 19.71 -1.78 -4.64
CA ALA A 174 20.25 -3.07 -4.24
C ALA A 174 20.65 -3.93 -5.45
N GLY A 175 19.79 -4.00 -6.48
CA GLY A 175 20.09 -4.69 -7.72
C GLY A 175 21.30 -4.11 -8.45
N GLY A 176 21.41 -2.77 -8.48
CA GLY A 176 22.55 -2.06 -9.06
C GLY A 176 23.86 -2.34 -8.33
N VAL A 177 23.85 -2.34 -6.99
CA VAL A 177 25.02 -2.74 -6.17
C VAL A 177 25.39 -4.20 -6.44
N GLY A 178 24.41 -5.10 -6.49
CA GLY A 178 24.62 -6.51 -6.83
C GLY A 178 25.24 -6.69 -8.21
N TYR A 179 24.77 -5.95 -9.22
CA TYR A 179 25.34 -5.97 -10.57
C TYR A 179 26.75 -5.41 -10.61
N ALA A 180 27.02 -4.30 -9.90
CA ALA A 180 28.36 -3.74 -9.79
C ALA A 180 29.34 -4.74 -9.15
N MET A 181 28.91 -5.45 -8.10
CA MET A 181 29.69 -6.53 -7.49
C MET A 181 29.94 -7.69 -8.46
N TYR A 182 28.95 -8.07 -9.26
CA TYR A 182 29.10 -9.08 -10.31
C TYR A 182 30.16 -8.69 -11.33
N LEU A 183 30.12 -7.45 -11.84
CA LEU A 183 31.12 -6.94 -12.78
C LEU A 183 32.53 -6.94 -12.18
N LEU A 184 32.68 -6.46 -10.94
CA LEU A 184 33.97 -6.42 -10.23
C LEU A 184 34.50 -7.81 -9.86
N GLY A 185 33.61 -8.78 -9.61
CA GLY A 185 33.96 -10.13 -9.17
C GLY A 185 34.40 -11.08 -10.28
N SER A 186 34.12 -10.74 -11.55
CA SER A 186 34.43 -11.58 -12.72
C SER A 186 35.94 -11.80 -12.99
N GLY A 187 36.83 -11.15 -12.23
CA GLY A 187 38.29 -11.24 -12.35
C GLY A 187 38.99 -12.46 -11.70
N GLY A 188 38.25 -13.45 -11.19
CA GLY A 188 38.80 -14.77 -10.88
C GLY A 188 39.07 -15.10 -9.40
N GLN A 189 39.18 -14.13 -8.48
CA GLN A 189 39.03 -14.34 -7.02
C GLN A 189 38.52 -13.08 -6.31
N PRO A 190 37.26 -13.06 -5.82
CA PRO A 190 36.63 -11.82 -5.42
C PRO A 190 36.87 -11.53 -3.93
N MET A 191 38.04 -10.99 -3.61
CA MET A 191 38.28 -10.35 -2.29
C MET A 191 37.22 -9.29 -1.98
N THR A 192 36.72 -8.61 -3.01
CA THR A 192 35.61 -7.65 -2.90
C THR A 192 34.31 -8.30 -2.43
N ALA A 193 33.97 -9.49 -2.92
CA ALA A 193 32.78 -10.22 -2.45
C ALA A 193 32.89 -10.56 -0.96
N LEU A 194 34.08 -10.98 -0.49
CA LEU A 194 34.32 -11.24 0.94
C LEU A 194 34.15 -9.98 1.78
N VAL A 195 34.68 -8.83 1.33
CA VAL A 195 34.53 -7.56 2.04
C VAL A 195 33.07 -7.13 2.11
N PHE A 196 32.32 -7.22 1.01
CA PHE A 196 30.89 -6.89 1.02
C PHE A 196 30.06 -7.85 1.88
N LEU A 197 30.38 -9.15 1.85
CA LEU A 197 29.70 -10.15 2.66
C LEU A 197 29.96 -9.90 4.16
N LEU A 198 31.17 -9.46 4.51
CA LEU A 198 31.51 -9.01 5.86
C LEU A 198 30.72 -7.75 6.26
N ILE A 199 30.64 -6.74 5.38
CA ILE A 199 29.86 -5.51 5.65
C ILE A 199 28.37 -5.85 5.83
N ALA A 200 27.82 -6.70 4.97
CA ALA A 200 26.43 -7.15 5.06
C ALA A 200 26.17 -7.91 6.37
N ALA A 201 27.08 -8.82 6.78
CA ALA A 201 26.98 -9.54 8.05
C ALA A 201 27.04 -8.59 9.26
N LEU A 202 27.90 -7.56 9.23
CA LEU A 202 27.99 -6.55 10.27
C LEU A 202 26.71 -5.72 10.36
N ALA A 203 26.16 -5.29 9.22
CA ALA A 203 24.91 -4.54 9.16
C ALA A 203 23.71 -5.37 9.64
N LEU A 204 23.67 -6.67 9.28
CA LEU A 204 22.65 -7.59 9.77
C LEU A 204 22.74 -7.78 11.29
N THR A 205 23.96 -8.00 11.80
CA THR A 205 24.20 -8.18 13.24
C THR A 205 23.84 -6.91 14.03
N SER A 206 24.16 -5.72 13.50
CA SER A 206 23.81 -4.46 14.17
C SER A 206 22.30 -4.24 14.21
N ALA A 207 21.58 -4.55 13.13
CA ALA A 207 20.12 -4.44 13.08
C ALA A 207 19.42 -5.39 14.06
N LEU A 208 19.94 -6.62 14.26
CA LEU A 208 19.41 -7.56 15.25
C LEU A 208 19.73 -7.17 16.71
N ARG A 209 20.75 -6.33 16.91
CA ARG A 209 21.18 -5.88 18.24
C ARG A 209 20.50 -4.57 18.67
N ALA A 210 19.97 -3.79 17.73
CA ALA A 210 19.24 -2.56 18.00
C ALA A 210 17.84 -2.86 18.56
#